data_AF-A0AAE4EE79-F1
#
_entry.id   AF-A0AAE4EE79-F1
#
_cell.length_a   1.000
_cell.length_b   1.000
_cell.length_c   1.000
_cell.angle_alpha   90.00
_cell.angle_beta   90.00
_cell.angle_gamma   90.00
#
_symmetry.space_group_name_H-M   'P 1'
#
loop_
_entity.id
_entity.type
_entity.pdbx_description
1 polymer ?
#
loop_
_entity_poly.entity_id
_entity_poly.type
_entity_poly.pdbx_seq_one_letter_code
_entity_poly.pdbx_strand_id
1 'polypeptide(L)'
;MRNPYLLLGVDYGTPPDLARRQFARAARRVRRAAGGPVGIEDLNWALHEVQSRASTAADDVSVYRVPANPAVFRPLAHGLFAVPPIKLPRTTETSDEDRAVLADELAKDVGELVATVIRATTTFDYGYRTPEGNES
;
A
#
# COMPACT_ATOMS: atom_id res chain seq x y z
N MET A 1 -18.56 16.02 7.69
CA MET A 1 -17.20 16.34 7.17
C MET A 1 -17.32 17.48 6.16
N ARG A 2 -16.55 18.56 6.31
CA ARG A 2 -16.49 19.67 5.33
C ARG A 2 -15.38 19.37 4.30
N ASN A 3 -15.63 19.66 3.02
CA ASN A 3 -14.64 19.44 1.96
C ASN A 3 -13.80 20.72 1.75
N PRO A 4 -12.46 20.66 1.87
CA PRO A 4 -11.62 21.86 1.79
C PRO A 4 -11.60 22.52 0.40
N TYR A 5 -11.71 21.73 -0.68
CA TYR A 5 -11.74 22.24 -2.05
C TYR A 5 -13.00 23.08 -2.33
N LEU A 6 -14.14 22.64 -1.78
CA LEU A 6 -15.41 23.36 -1.89
C LEU A 6 -15.39 24.66 -1.08
N LEU A 7 -14.76 24.67 0.09
CA LEU A 7 -14.63 25.88 0.92
C LEU A 7 -13.78 26.95 0.23
N LEU A 8 -12.70 26.55 -0.46
CA LEU A 8 -11.85 27.46 -1.22
C LEU A 8 -12.40 27.81 -2.61
N GLY A 9 -13.36 27.02 -3.12
CA GLY A 9 -13.92 27.18 -4.46
C GLY A 9 -12.91 26.85 -5.55
N VAL A 10 -12.15 25.77 -5.36
CA VAL A 10 -11.11 25.30 -6.29
C VAL A 10 -11.33 23.84 -6.65
N ASP A 11 -10.79 23.44 -7.80
CA ASP A 11 -10.87 22.05 -8.25
C ASP A 11 -9.98 21.14 -7.41
N TYR A 12 -10.33 19.86 -7.35
CA TYR A 12 -9.50 18.84 -6.72
C TYR A 12 -8.13 18.77 -7.42
N GLY A 13 -7.05 18.62 -6.64
CA GLY A 13 -5.68 18.58 -7.16
C GLY A 13 -5.11 19.93 -7.59
N THR A 14 -5.81 21.04 -7.33
CA THR A 14 -5.29 22.40 -7.58
C THR A 14 -3.93 22.61 -6.90
N PRO A 15 -2.92 23.17 -7.60
CA PRO A 15 -1.60 23.38 -7.03
C PRO A 15 -1.64 24.39 -5.86
N PRO A 16 -0.75 24.25 -4.87
CA PRO A 16 -0.80 25.01 -3.62
C PRO A 16 -0.77 26.53 -3.82
N ASP A 17 -0.07 27.02 -4.86
CA ASP A 17 -0.02 28.46 -5.16
C ASP A 17 -1.35 29.02 -5.67
N LEU A 18 -2.11 28.22 -6.42
CA LEU A 18 -3.43 28.61 -6.91
C LEU A 18 -4.45 28.56 -5.74
N ALA A 19 -4.33 27.58 -4.85
CA ALA A 19 -5.11 27.51 -3.60
C ALA A 19 -4.89 28.75 -2.72
N ARG A 20 -3.64 29.23 -2.55
CA ARG A 20 -3.32 30.48 -1.83
C ARG A 20 -4.01 31.71 -2.43
N ARG A 21 -3.99 31.83 -3.76
CA ARG A 21 -4.67 32.94 -4.46
C ARG A 21 -6.18 32.92 -4.23
N GLN A 22 -6.78 31.74 -4.22
CA GLN A 22 -8.22 31.58 -4.02
C GLN A 22 -8.63 31.76 -2.56
N PHE A 23 -7.80 31.34 -1.60
CA PHE A 23 -7.96 31.70 -0.19
C PHE A 23 -8.05 33.22 -0.01
N ALA A 24 -7.14 33.99 -0.61
CA ALA A 24 -7.17 35.46 -0.49
C ALA A 24 -8.47 36.07 -1.05
N ARG A 25 -9.01 35.50 -2.12
CA ARG A 25 -10.30 35.92 -2.69
C ARG A 25 -11.47 35.53 -1.78
N ALA A 26 -11.48 34.30 -1.26
CA ALA A 26 -12.50 33.81 -0.34
C ALA A 26 -12.52 34.60 0.98
N ALA A 27 -11.35 34.88 1.56
CA ALA A 27 -11.20 35.66 2.79
C ALA A 27 -11.77 37.08 2.63
N ARG A 28 -11.55 37.71 1.46
CA ARG A 28 -12.15 39.02 1.15
C ARG A 28 -13.68 38.96 1.05
N ARG A 29 -14.25 37.86 0.54
CA ARG A 29 -15.71 37.68 0.49
C ARG A 29 -16.29 37.49 1.90
N VAL A 30 -15.68 36.63 2.72
CA VAL A 30 -16.12 36.35 4.09
C VAL A 30 -16.11 37.62 4.94
N ARG A 31 -15.05 38.44 4.84
CA ARG A 31 -14.98 39.74 5.54
C ARG A 31 -16.09 40.71 5.14
N ARG A 32 -16.57 40.66 3.89
CA ARG A 32 -17.66 41.53 3.41
C ARG A 32 -19.04 41.00 3.74
N ALA A 33 -19.21 39.68 3.79
CA ALA A 33 -20.49 39.02 4.01
C ALA A 33 -20.81 38.79 5.50
N ALA A 34 -20.49 39.76 6.37
CA ALA A 34 -20.53 39.66 7.83
C ALA A 34 -21.67 38.73 8.35
N GLY A 35 -21.29 37.58 8.93
CA GLY A 35 -22.23 36.61 9.51
C GLY A 35 -22.52 35.33 8.71
N GLY A 36 -21.72 34.99 7.69
CA GLY A 36 -21.86 33.74 6.95
C GLY A 36 -21.51 32.46 7.76
N PRO A 37 -21.98 31.28 7.34
CA PRO A 37 -21.73 29.98 8.00
C PRO A 37 -20.29 29.45 7.83
N VAL A 38 -19.45 30.19 7.11
CA VAL A 38 -18.04 29.86 6.84
C VAL A 38 -17.19 31.02 7.35
N GLY A 39 -16.39 30.73 8.37
CA GLY A 39 -15.47 31.67 9.00
C GLY A 39 -14.12 31.75 8.30
N ILE A 40 -13.25 32.62 8.82
CA ILE A 40 -11.86 32.71 8.35
C ILE A 40 -11.04 31.50 8.84
N GLU A 41 -11.39 30.97 10.00
CA GLU A 41 -10.83 29.78 10.62
C GLU A 41 -11.06 28.55 9.72
N ASP A 42 -12.26 28.40 9.17
CA ASP A 42 -12.60 27.35 8.21
C ASP A 42 -11.75 27.43 6.93
N LEU A 43 -11.51 28.64 6.44
CA LEU A 43 -10.69 28.86 5.24
C LEU A 43 -9.20 28.57 5.51
N ASN A 44 -8.70 28.93 6.70
CA ASN A 44 -7.34 28.60 7.11
C ASN A 44 -7.16 27.08 7.25
N TRP A 45 -8.10 26.41 7.92
CA TRP A 45 -8.12 24.95 7.99
C TRP A 45 -8.11 24.33 6.60
N ALA A 46 -8.96 24.81 5.68
CA ALA A 46 -9.04 24.29 4.32
C ALA A 46 -7.73 24.49 3.54
N LEU A 47 -7.05 25.63 3.70
CA LEU A 47 -5.77 25.90 3.04
C LEU A 47 -4.66 24.97 3.55
N HIS A 48 -4.58 24.75 4.86
CA HIS A 48 -3.62 23.84 5.46
C HIS A 48 -3.84 22.39 5.01
N GLU A 49 -5.09 21.95 4.94
CA GLU A 49 -5.45 20.59 4.49
C GLU A 49 -5.10 20.35 3.01
N VAL A 50 -5.30 21.34 2.14
CA VAL A 50 -4.92 21.22 0.72
C VAL A 50 -3.40 21.19 0.56
N GLN A 51 -2.67 21.97 1.35
CA GLN A 51 -1.21 22.01 1.31
C GLN A 51 -0.59 20.71 1.84
N SER A 52 -1.12 20.15 2.93
CA SER A 52 -0.63 18.87 3.47
C SER A 52 -0.88 17.71 2.50
N ARG A 53 -2.07 17.65 1.88
CA ARG A 53 -2.38 16.60 0.89
C ARG A 53 -1.55 16.69 -0.39
N ALA A 54 -1.17 17.90 -0.83
CA ALA A 54 -0.32 18.07 -1.99
C ALA A 54 1.09 17.51 -1.78
N SER A 55 1.63 17.59 -0.56
CA SER A 55 2.91 16.95 -0.21
C SER A 55 2.81 15.43 -0.08
N THR A 56 1.65 14.89 0.29
CA THR A 56 1.48 13.46 0.61
C THR A 56 0.98 12.63 -0.58
N ALA A 57 0.54 13.22 -1.70
CA ALA A 57 -0.01 12.44 -2.82
C ALA A 57 0.97 11.44 -3.47
N ALA A 58 2.29 11.64 -3.32
CA ALA A 58 3.30 10.66 -3.72
C ALA A 58 3.55 9.56 -2.67
N ASP A 59 3.23 9.84 -1.40
CA ASP A 59 3.46 8.97 -0.23
C ASP A 59 2.19 8.26 0.27
N ASP A 60 1.02 8.63 -0.25
CA ASP A 60 -0.27 8.08 0.19
C ASP A 60 -0.57 6.75 -0.51
N VAL A 61 -0.09 5.65 0.08
CA VAL A 61 -0.38 4.27 -0.33
C VAL A 61 -1.90 3.99 -0.40
N SER A 62 -2.74 4.77 0.30
CA SER A 62 -4.20 4.61 0.25
C SER A 62 -4.85 5.05 -1.06
N VAL A 63 -4.10 5.80 -1.89
CA VAL A 63 -4.49 6.14 -3.28
C VAL A 63 -4.49 4.88 -4.15
N TYR A 64 -3.60 3.93 -3.87
CA TYR A 64 -3.60 2.61 -4.51
C TYR A 64 -4.41 1.63 -3.67
N ARG A 65 -5.74 1.71 -3.79
CA ARG A 65 -6.61 0.68 -3.22
C ARG A 65 -6.40 -0.64 -3.95
N VAL A 66 -5.56 -1.51 -3.41
CA VAL A 66 -5.47 -2.90 -3.81
C VAL A 66 -6.76 -3.59 -3.34
N PRO A 67 -7.56 -4.19 -4.24
CA PRO A 67 -8.72 -4.96 -3.83
C PRO A 67 -8.30 -6.05 -2.85
N ALA A 68 -8.96 -6.13 -1.69
CA ALA A 68 -8.70 -7.17 -0.69
C ALA A 68 -8.94 -8.60 -1.24
N ASN A 69 -9.68 -8.71 -2.35
CA ASN A 69 -9.84 -9.96 -3.08
C ASN A 69 -8.78 -10.07 -4.19
N PRO A 70 -7.77 -10.94 -4.04
CA PRO A 70 -6.73 -11.13 -5.06
C PRO A 70 -7.26 -11.75 -6.35
N ALA A 71 -8.44 -12.38 -6.34
CA ALA A 71 -9.05 -12.95 -7.54
C ALA A 71 -9.44 -11.90 -8.59
N VAL A 72 -9.54 -10.62 -8.20
CA VAL A 72 -9.80 -9.51 -9.14
C VAL A 72 -8.65 -9.31 -10.14
N PHE A 73 -7.43 -9.70 -9.76
CA PHE A 73 -6.27 -9.67 -10.65
C PHE A 73 -6.15 -10.91 -11.53
N ARG A 74 -7.01 -11.92 -11.33
CA ARG A 74 -7.01 -13.10 -12.20
C ARG A 74 -7.61 -12.69 -13.55
N PRO A 75 -6.87 -12.81 -14.66
CA PRO A 75 -7.43 -12.52 -15.97
C PRO A 75 -8.64 -13.43 -16.19
N LEU A 76 -9.79 -12.82 -16.45
CA LEU A 76 -11.07 -13.50 -16.73
C LEU A 76 -11.08 -14.25 -18.07
N ALA A 77 -9.96 -14.31 -18.76
CA ALA A 77 -9.90 -14.82 -20.11
C ALA A 77 -10.12 -16.34 -20.14
N HIS A 78 -11.17 -16.76 -20.85
CA HIS A 78 -11.45 -18.16 -21.18
C HIS A 78 -11.35 -18.32 -22.69
N GLY A 79 -10.71 -19.40 -23.16
CA GLY A 79 -10.61 -19.73 -24.59
C GLY A 79 -9.61 -18.89 -25.38
N LEU A 80 -9.88 -18.68 -26.67
CA LEU A 80 -8.96 -18.12 -27.68
C LEU A 80 -8.39 -16.72 -27.33
N PHE A 81 -9.05 -15.96 -26.45
CA PHE A 81 -8.61 -14.63 -26.00
C PHE A 81 -7.80 -14.65 -24.70
N ALA A 82 -7.55 -15.84 -24.13
CA ALA A 82 -6.65 -16.04 -22.99
C ALA A 82 -5.22 -16.24 -23.50
N VAL A 83 -4.60 -15.16 -23.96
CA VAL A 83 -3.18 -15.21 -24.31
C VAL A 83 -2.40 -15.54 -23.04
N PRO A 84 -1.61 -16.64 -23.03
CA PRO A 84 -0.80 -16.96 -21.86
C PRO A 84 0.16 -15.80 -21.60
N PRO A 85 0.43 -15.46 -20.32
CA PRO A 85 1.32 -14.37 -20.00
C PRO A 85 2.69 -14.59 -20.66
N ILE A 86 3.07 -13.68 -21.55
CA ILE A 86 4.37 -13.70 -22.22
C ILE A 86 5.36 -13.05 -21.28
N LYS A 87 6.37 -13.79 -20.83
CA LYS A 87 7.46 -13.25 -20.02
C LYS A 87 8.25 -12.26 -20.87
N LEU A 88 8.12 -10.97 -20.57
CA LEU A 88 8.96 -9.95 -21.18
C LEU A 88 10.33 -9.95 -20.50
N PRO A 89 11.44 -9.78 -21.26
CA PRO A 89 12.75 -9.59 -20.66
C PRO A 89 12.72 -8.33 -19.81
N ARG A 90 13.28 -8.42 -18.60
CA ARG A 90 13.41 -7.25 -17.71
C ARG A 90 14.28 -6.20 -18.41
N THR A 91 13.77 -4.97 -18.49
CA THR A 91 14.47 -3.80 -19.04
C THR A 91 15.22 -3.00 -17.98
N THR A 92 15.03 -3.31 -16.70
CA THR A 92 15.73 -2.67 -15.59
C THR A 92 16.76 -3.61 -14.98
N GLU A 93 17.96 -3.06 -14.74
CA GLU A 93 18.98 -3.75 -13.97
C GLU A 93 18.58 -3.77 -12.49
N THR A 94 18.78 -4.91 -11.84
CA THR A 94 18.62 -5.03 -10.39
C THR A 94 19.89 -4.51 -9.73
N SER A 95 19.77 -3.56 -8.80
CA SER A 95 20.90 -3.07 -8.02
C SER A 95 21.52 -4.21 -7.20
N ASP A 96 22.82 -4.18 -6.98
CA ASP A 96 23.50 -5.14 -6.10
C ASP A 96 23.00 -5.04 -4.65
N GLU A 97 22.48 -3.88 -4.25
CA GLU A 97 21.82 -3.67 -2.96
C GLU A 97 20.51 -4.44 -2.87
N ASP A 98 19.67 -4.41 -3.91
CA ASP A 98 18.42 -5.18 -3.97
C ASP A 98 18.70 -6.69 -3.95
N ARG A 99 19.79 -7.14 -4.58
CA ARG A 99 20.20 -8.54 -4.56
C ARG A 99 20.61 -9.00 -3.17
N ALA A 100 21.32 -8.15 -2.42
CA ALA A 100 21.73 -8.46 -1.05
C ALA A 100 20.53 -8.57 -0.11
N VAL A 101 19.54 -7.68 -0.25
CA VAL A 101 18.29 -7.73 0.53
C VAL A 101 17.53 -9.03 0.24
N LEU A 102 17.37 -9.39 -1.03
CA LEU A 102 16.68 -10.62 -1.42
C LEU A 102 17.41 -11.89 -0.95
N ALA A 103 18.74 -11.88 -0.95
CA ALA A 103 19.54 -13.01 -0.46
C ALA A 103 19.38 -13.20 1.06
N ASP A 104 19.33 -12.10 1.82
CA ASP A 104 19.11 -12.12 3.27
C ASP A 104 17.70 -12.60 3.63
N GLU A 105 16.67 -12.14 2.90
CA GLU A 105 15.29 -12.64 3.08
C GLU A 105 15.17 -14.12 2.73
N LEU A 106 15.74 -14.56 1.60
CA LEU A 106 15.72 -15.97 1.21
C LEU A 106 16.43 -16.87 2.24
N ALA A 107 17.53 -16.40 2.83
CA ALA A 107 18.24 -17.13 3.87
C ALA A 107 17.37 -17.34 5.12
N LYS A 108 16.54 -16.35 5.50
CA LYS A 108 15.60 -16.45 6.62
C LYS A 108 14.47 -17.44 6.32
N ASP A 109 13.86 -17.34 5.15
CA ASP A 109 12.76 -18.23 4.73
C ASP A 109 13.23 -19.68 4.63
N VAL A 110 14.42 -19.92 4.05
CA VAL A 110 15.03 -21.25 3.99
C VAL A 110 15.37 -21.75 5.39
N GLY A 111 15.89 -20.89 6.27
CA GLY A 111 16.17 -21.23 7.67
C GLY A 111 14.92 -21.70 8.42
N GLU A 112 13.80 -20.99 8.25
CA GLU A 112 12.51 -21.36 8.86
C GLU A 112 11.95 -22.66 8.29
N LEU A 113 12.04 -22.85 6.97
CA LEU A 113 11.62 -24.08 6.31
C LEU A 113 12.45 -25.28 6.79
N VAL A 114 13.78 -25.14 6.85
CA VAL A 114 14.69 -26.18 7.35
C VAL A 114 14.42 -26.50 8.81
N ALA A 115 14.22 -25.49 9.66
CA ALA A 115 13.85 -25.69 11.06
C ALA A 115 12.52 -26.46 11.22
N THR A 116 11.54 -26.14 10.37
CA THR A 116 10.25 -26.83 10.33
C THR A 116 10.38 -28.29 9.88
N VAL A 117 11.16 -28.54 8.82
CA VAL A 117 11.44 -29.90 8.34
C VAL A 117 12.19 -30.71 9.38
N ILE A 118 13.24 -30.15 10.01
CA ILE A 118 14.00 -30.82 11.08
C ILE A 118 13.08 -31.21 12.23
N ARG A 119 12.22 -30.30 12.70
CA ARG A 119 11.27 -30.55 13.79
C ARG A 119 10.25 -31.64 13.45
N ALA A 120 9.81 -31.70 12.19
CA ALA A 120 8.95 -32.77 11.71
C ALA A 120 9.67 -34.13 11.70
N THR A 121 10.95 -34.17 11.31
CA THR A 121 11.75 -35.42 11.32
C THR A 121 12.14 -35.91 12.71
N THR A 122 12.42 -35.03 13.69
CA THR A 122 12.76 -35.46 15.07
C THR A 122 11.57 -36.07 15.81
N THR A 123 10.34 -35.85 15.34
CA THR A 123 9.13 -36.44 15.93
C THR A 123 8.87 -37.87 15.45
N PHE A 124 9.65 -38.39 14.48
CA PHE A 124 9.40 -39.68 13.84
C PHE A 124 10.34 -40.83 14.25
N ASP A 125 11.15 -40.67 15.30
CA ASP A 125 12.06 -41.73 15.75
C ASP A 125 12.01 -41.95 17.27
N TYR A 126 10.94 -42.59 17.74
CA TYR A 126 10.91 -43.38 18.98
C TYR A 126 9.75 -44.37 18.90
N GLY A 127 9.97 -45.49 18.21
CA GLY A 127 8.90 -46.44 17.95
C GLY A 127 9.33 -47.87 17.57
N TYR A 128 10.54 -48.31 17.93
CA TYR A 128 10.86 -49.74 17.85
C TYR A 128 10.78 -50.38 19.24
N ARG A 129 9.64 -51.02 19.47
CA ARG A 129 9.37 -51.99 20.54
C ARG A 129 10.27 -53.20 20.29
N THR A 130 11.29 -53.40 21.12
CA THR A 130 11.99 -54.69 21.22
C THR A 130 11.00 -55.71 21.77
N PRO A 131 10.64 -56.79 21.05
CA PRO A 131 10.07 -57.95 21.69
C PRO A 131 11.21 -58.72 22.34
N GLU A 132 11.23 -58.71 23.67
CA GLU A 132 11.97 -59.68 24.45
C GLU A 132 11.45 -61.11 24.18
N GLY A 133 12.39 -62.05 24.04
CA GLY A 133 12.26 -63.45 24.43
C GLY A 133 11.50 -64.41 23.51
N ASN A 134 12.20 -65.42 22.97
CA ASN A 134 11.86 -66.81 23.33
C ASN A 134 13.01 -67.82 23.09
N GLU A 135 13.41 -68.46 24.19
CA GLU A 135 13.82 -69.86 24.41
C GLU A 135 14.37 -70.73 23.27
N SER A 136 15.58 -71.29 23.50
CA SER A 136 15.89 -72.73 23.42
C SER A 136 17.17 -73.05 24.19
#